data_AF-A0A366MJ83-F1
#
_entry.id   AF-A0A366MJ83-F1
#
_cell.length_a   1.000
_cell.length_b   1.000
_cell.length_c   1.000
_cell.angle_alpha   90.00
_cell.angle_beta   90.00
_cell.angle_gamma   90.00
#
_symmetry.space_group_name_H-M   'P 1'
#
loop_
_entity.id
_entity.type
_entity.pdbx_description
1 polymer ?
#
loop_
_entity_poly.entity_id
_entity_poly.type
_entity_poly.pdbx_seq_one_letter_code
_entity_poly.pdbx_strand_id
1 'polypeptide(L)'
;MMTCKNFFSGFCFINECELFEDYIIKNDFTIQGFSYGAIKAFEYVLNSKERIDKLQLLSPAFFQTKDEKFKRMQLMFFKKDESSYINTFLGNVKSPIYKDIDKYYKKGSFEELEELLNYIWNEKNLKKVIDKGIKIEVFLGGKDLIVDSLTAKDFFKNYSTVYYFKDKGHLL
;
A
#
# COMPACT_ATOMS: atom_id res chain seq x y z
N MET A 1 -15.01 -17.79 -8.45
CA MET A 1 -13.73 -17.10 -8.69
C MET A 1 -13.89 -15.70 -8.15
N MET A 2 -13.16 -15.35 -7.09
CA MET A 2 -13.36 -14.08 -6.41
C MET A 2 -12.78 -12.96 -7.27
N THR A 3 -13.60 -12.00 -7.71
CA THR A 3 -13.14 -10.94 -8.61
C THR A 3 -12.61 -9.77 -7.79
N CYS A 4 -11.29 -9.65 -7.67
CA CYS A 4 -10.55 -8.50 -7.13
C CYS A 4 -10.63 -7.24 -8.02
N LYS A 5 -11.77 -6.98 -8.67
CA LYS A 5 -11.91 -6.05 -9.80
C LYS A 5 -11.44 -4.62 -9.50
N ASN A 6 -11.61 -4.17 -8.26
CA ASN A 6 -11.31 -2.81 -7.80
C ASN A 6 -10.09 -2.76 -6.86
N PHE A 7 -9.25 -3.80 -6.87
CA PHE A 7 -8.09 -3.93 -6.00
C PHE A 7 -6.79 -3.71 -6.78
N PHE A 8 -5.96 -2.79 -6.29
CA PHE A 8 -4.64 -2.52 -6.83
C PHE A 8 -3.58 -3.27 -6.01
N SER A 9 -2.79 -4.11 -6.70
CA SER A 9 -1.79 -4.97 -6.07
C SER A 9 -0.54 -4.23 -5.58
N GLY A 10 0.03 -4.72 -4.49
CA GLY A 10 1.28 -4.30 -3.90
C GLY A 10 2.50 -4.69 -4.71
N PHE A 11 3.65 -4.13 -4.33
CA PHE A 11 4.92 -4.44 -4.96
C PHE A 11 5.29 -5.90 -4.70
N CYS A 12 5.67 -6.60 -5.76
CA CYS A 12 5.88 -8.05 -5.77
C CYS A 12 4.62 -8.94 -5.62
N PHE A 13 3.42 -8.39 -5.84
CA PHE A 13 2.16 -9.14 -5.76
C PHE A 13 1.29 -9.01 -7.01
N ILE A 14 0.38 -9.98 -7.19
CA ILE A 14 -0.75 -9.94 -8.11
C ILE A 14 -1.94 -10.70 -7.51
N ASN A 15 -3.15 -10.13 -7.64
CA ASN A 15 -4.42 -10.76 -7.24
C ASN A 15 -4.52 -11.21 -5.76
N GLU A 16 -3.83 -10.50 -4.86
CA GLU A 16 -3.72 -10.81 -3.43
C GLU A 16 -4.87 -10.29 -2.56
N CYS A 17 -5.99 -9.86 -3.16
CA CYS A 17 -7.09 -9.25 -2.41
C CYS A 17 -7.70 -10.21 -1.36
N GLU A 18 -7.62 -11.52 -1.60
CA GLU A 18 -8.02 -12.58 -0.67
C GLU A 18 -7.26 -12.52 0.68
N LEU A 19 -6.05 -11.95 0.73
CA LEU A 19 -5.29 -11.79 1.98
C LEU A 19 -5.95 -10.79 2.95
N PHE A 20 -6.90 -9.99 2.46
CA PHE A 20 -7.49 -8.84 3.14
C PHE A 20 -9.02 -8.90 3.23
N GLU A 21 -9.63 -10.06 3.02
CA GLU A 21 -11.10 -10.20 2.99
C GLU A 21 -11.81 -9.68 4.24
N ASP A 22 -11.16 -9.80 5.41
CA ASP A 22 -11.68 -9.31 6.68
C ASP A 22 -11.72 -7.78 6.79
N TYR A 23 -11.03 -7.08 5.88
CA TYR A 23 -10.87 -5.62 5.90
C TYR A 23 -11.55 -4.92 4.72
N ILE A 24 -11.58 -5.57 3.55
CA ILE A 24 -12.04 -4.93 2.31
C ILE A 24 -13.56 -5.00 2.15
N ILE A 25 -14.13 -3.92 1.62
CA ILE A 25 -15.54 -3.86 1.23
C ILE A 25 -15.66 -4.20 -0.25
N LYS A 26 -16.35 -5.29 -0.55
CA LYS A 26 -16.57 -5.78 -1.92
C LYS A 26 -17.86 -5.18 -2.50
N ASN A 27 -17.73 -4.11 -3.27
CA ASN A 27 -18.80 -3.53 -4.10
C ASN A 27 -18.20 -2.73 -5.27
N ASP A 28 -19.06 -2.25 -6.17
CA ASP A 28 -18.64 -1.57 -7.40
C ASP A 28 -18.04 -0.17 -7.17
N PHE A 29 -18.31 0.47 -6.03
CA PHE A 29 -17.96 1.86 -5.74
C PHE A 29 -16.82 2.02 -4.73
N THR A 30 -16.22 0.92 -4.30
CA THR A 30 -15.07 0.93 -3.38
C THR A 30 -13.83 0.52 -4.15
N ILE A 31 -12.81 1.39 -4.07
CA ILE A 31 -11.48 1.12 -4.60
C ILE A 31 -10.56 0.76 -3.44
N GLN A 32 -9.74 -0.28 -3.61
CA GLN A 32 -8.77 -0.70 -2.60
C GLN A 32 -7.37 -0.77 -3.20
N GLY A 33 -6.35 -0.55 -2.37
CA GLY A 33 -4.98 -0.83 -2.77
C GLY A 33 -4.13 -1.21 -1.58
N PHE A 34 -3.24 -2.19 -1.79
CA PHE A 34 -2.29 -2.65 -0.77
C PHE A 34 -0.88 -2.15 -1.07
N SER A 35 -0.18 -1.60 -0.08
CA SER A 35 1.23 -1.20 -0.19
C SER A 35 1.45 -0.25 -1.38
N TYR A 36 2.26 -0.62 -2.36
CA TYR A 36 2.40 0.08 -3.64
C TYR A 36 1.08 0.28 -4.38
N GLY A 37 0.20 -0.72 -4.36
CA GLY A 37 -1.13 -0.64 -4.93
C GLY A 37 -1.99 0.43 -4.26
N ALA A 38 -1.72 0.78 -3.00
CA ALA A 38 -2.39 1.90 -2.34
C ALA A 38 -2.10 3.24 -3.03
N ILE A 39 -0.89 3.44 -3.53
CA ILE A 39 -0.52 4.60 -4.36
C ILE A 39 -1.34 4.59 -5.64
N LYS A 40 -1.36 3.46 -6.35
CA LYS A 40 -2.11 3.31 -7.61
C LYS A 40 -3.61 3.53 -7.44
N ALA A 41 -4.18 2.97 -6.38
CA ALA A 41 -5.57 3.16 -6.00
C ALA A 41 -5.87 4.64 -5.74
N PHE A 42 -5.03 5.32 -4.97
CA PHE A 42 -5.21 6.74 -4.69
C PHE A 42 -5.12 7.60 -5.96
N GLU A 43 -4.13 7.38 -6.81
CA GLU A 43 -4.00 8.09 -8.08
C GLU A 43 -5.18 7.82 -9.02
N TYR A 44 -5.68 6.59 -9.06
CA TYR A 44 -6.90 6.26 -9.79
C TYR A 44 -8.09 7.06 -9.24
N VAL A 45 -8.34 7.06 -7.93
CA VAL A 45 -9.44 7.81 -7.30
C VAL A 45 -9.32 9.32 -7.51
N LEU A 46 -8.10 9.86 -7.38
CA LEU A 46 -7.82 11.28 -7.55
C LEU A 46 -8.19 11.76 -8.96
N ASN A 47 -7.88 10.96 -9.98
CA ASN A 47 -8.05 11.32 -11.38
C ASN A 47 -9.35 10.79 -12.01
N SER A 48 -10.08 9.90 -11.32
CA SER A 48 -11.33 9.34 -11.83
C SER A 48 -12.45 10.38 -11.91
N LYS A 49 -13.28 10.20 -12.93
CA LYS A 49 -14.58 10.87 -13.13
C LYS A 49 -15.75 9.93 -12.83
N GLU A 50 -15.48 8.65 -12.64
CA GLU A 50 -16.48 7.65 -12.27
C GLU A 50 -16.92 7.85 -10.82
N ARG A 51 -18.12 7.36 -10.51
CA ARG A 51 -18.60 7.36 -9.13
C ARG A 51 -17.75 6.42 -8.28
N ILE A 52 -17.14 6.97 -7.24
CA ILE A 52 -16.39 6.24 -6.22
C ILE A 52 -16.87 6.77 -4.88
N ASP A 53 -17.33 5.87 -4.00
CA ASP A 53 -17.88 6.25 -2.70
C ASP A 53 -16.80 6.10 -1.61
N LYS A 54 -15.83 5.19 -1.80
CA LYS A 54 -14.82 4.87 -0.79
C LYS A 54 -13.48 4.44 -1.40
N LEU A 55 -12.39 4.85 -0.76
CA LEU A 55 -11.03 4.40 -0.97
C LEU A 55 -10.50 3.71 0.30
N GLN A 56 -10.06 2.46 0.19
CA GLN A 56 -9.41 1.72 1.28
C GLN A 56 -7.92 1.52 0.96
N LEU A 57 -7.06 2.09 1.79
CA LEU A 57 -5.61 1.97 1.69
C LEU A 57 -5.11 0.99 2.74
N LEU A 58 -4.62 -0.17 2.29
CA LEU A 58 -4.11 -1.23 3.15
C LEU A 58 -2.60 -1.10 3.22
N SER A 59 -2.07 -0.82 4.42
CA SER A 59 -0.64 -0.62 4.67
C SER A 59 0.06 0.22 3.59
N PRO A 60 -0.43 1.44 3.29
CA PRO A 60 0.07 2.23 2.17
C PRO A 60 1.57 2.45 2.26
N ALA A 61 2.27 2.31 1.12
CA ALA A 61 3.69 2.65 1.04
C ALA A 61 3.92 4.10 1.47
N PHE A 62 4.80 4.33 2.44
CA PHE A 62 5.00 5.65 3.05
C PHE A 62 6.50 5.88 3.32
N PHE A 63 7.22 6.31 2.29
CA PHE A 63 8.67 6.52 2.32
C PHE A 63 9.08 8.00 2.26
N GLN A 64 8.11 8.92 2.27
CA GLN A 64 8.35 10.37 2.18
C GLN A 64 9.17 10.96 3.34
N THR A 65 9.34 10.21 4.44
CA THR A 65 10.21 10.58 5.57
C THR A 65 11.62 10.01 5.48
N LYS A 66 11.88 9.12 4.51
CA LYS A 66 13.21 8.59 4.26
C LYS A 66 13.98 9.56 3.36
N ASP A 67 15.26 9.73 3.66
CA ASP A 67 16.14 10.59 2.87
C ASP A 67 16.49 9.97 1.52
N GLU A 68 17.05 10.80 0.63
CA GLU A 68 17.47 10.38 -0.71
C GLU A 68 18.57 9.31 -0.67
N LYS A 69 19.40 9.30 0.37
CA LYS A 69 20.46 8.30 0.53
C LYS A 69 19.86 6.91 0.76
N PHE A 70 18.86 6.80 1.63
CA PHE A 70 18.12 5.56 1.88
C PHE A 70 17.48 5.05 0.59
N LYS A 71 16.74 5.90 -0.13
CA LYS A 71 16.05 5.49 -1.37
C LYS A 71 17.03 5.02 -2.44
N ARG A 72 18.11 5.77 -2.68
CA ARG A 72 19.17 5.37 -3.62
C ARG A 72 19.83 4.03 -3.24
N MET A 73 20.02 3.79 -1.94
CA MET A 73 20.59 2.54 -1.45
C MET A 73 19.66 1.35 -1.74
N GLN A 74 18.35 1.49 -1.51
CA GLN A 74 17.37 0.44 -1.83
C GLN A 74 17.38 0.11 -3.34
N LEU A 75 17.37 1.13 -4.19
CA LEU A 75 17.44 0.98 -5.64
C LEU A 75 18.75 0.32 -6.10
N MET A 76 19.88 0.68 -5.48
CA MET A 76 21.17 0.06 -5.76
C MET A 76 21.18 -1.42 -5.38
N PHE A 77 20.63 -1.79 -4.21
CA PHE A 77 20.55 -3.18 -3.80
C PHE A 77 19.67 -4.01 -4.73
N PHE A 78 18.52 -3.47 -5.16
CA PHE A 78 17.68 -4.11 -6.17
C PHE A 78 18.42 -4.33 -7.49
N LYS A 79 19.14 -3.31 -7.99
CA LYS A 79 19.94 -3.42 -9.23
C LYS A 79 21.08 -4.43 -9.12
N LYS A 80 21.68 -4.57 -7.94
CA LYS A 80 22.81 -5.47 -7.71
C LYS A 80 22.38 -6.93 -7.66
N ASP A 81 21.33 -7.24 -6.90
CA ASP A 81 20.77 -8.58 -6.77
C ASP A 81 19.28 -8.48 -6.46
N GLU A 82 18.50 -8.49 -7.52
CA GLU A 82 17.05 -8.35 -7.47
C GLU A 82 16.38 -9.50 -6.71
N SER A 83 16.85 -10.73 -6.87
CA SER A 83 16.23 -11.91 -6.25
C SER A 83 16.44 -11.88 -4.74
N SER A 84 17.66 -11.57 -4.29
CA SER A 84 17.97 -11.43 -2.87
C SER A 84 17.21 -10.28 -2.22
N TYR A 85 17.10 -9.14 -2.93
CA TYR A 85 16.30 -8.00 -2.47
C TYR A 85 14.83 -8.38 -2.28
N ILE A 86 14.20 -8.97 -3.31
CA ILE A 86 12.79 -9.37 -3.28
C ILE A 86 12.55 -10.39 -2.17
N ASN A 87 13.42 -11.38 -2.00
CA ASN A 87 13.30 -12.38 -0.94
C ASN A 87 13.34 -11.73 0.45
N THR A 88 14.24 -10.78 0.66
CA THR A 88 14.34 -10.02 1.93
C THR A 88 13.09 -9.16 2.16
N PHE A 89 12.64 -8.45 1.12
CA PHE A 89 11.43 -7.64 1.16
C PHE A 89 10.20 -8.49 1.53
N LEU A 90 9.95 -9.59 0.82
CA LEU A 90 8.82 -10.49 1.10
C LEU A 90 8.94 -11.16 2.48
N GLY A 91 10.16 -11.43 2.95
CA GLY A 91 10.41 -11.89 4.32
C GLY A 91 9.90 -10.88 5.37
N ASN A 92 10.18 -9.60 5.17
CA ASN A 92 9.71 -8.52 6.04
C ASN A 92 8.20 -8.29 5.93
N VAL A 93 7.62 -8.41 4.74
CA VAL A 93 6.16 -8.31 4.50
C VAL A 93 5.40 -9.38 5.31
N LYS A 94 5.93 -10.60 5.41
CA LYS A 94 5.36 -11.73 6.17
C LYS A 94 5.55 -11.63 7.69
N SER A 95 6.20 -10.60 8.19
CA SER A 95 6.39 -10.40 9.63
C SER A 95 5.26 -9.54 10.23
N PRO A 96 4.81 -9.80 11.48
CA PRO A 96 5.21 -10.89 12.38
C PRO A 96 4.37 -12.16 12.19
N ILE A 97 3.34 -12.13 11.34
CA ILE A 97 2.41 -13.24 11.12
C ILE A 97 2.63 -13.81 9.72
N TYR A 98 2.96 -15.09 9.65
CA TYR A 98 3.06 -15.81 8.39
C TYR A 98 1.68 -15.93 7.73
N LYS A 99 1.57 -15.42 6.50
CA LYS A 99 0.53 -15.76 5.52
C LYS A 99 1.23 -16.41 4.33
N ASP A 100 0.62 -17.45 3.77
CA ASP A 100 1.07 -18.00 2.48
C ASP A 100 0.76 -16.99 1.38
N ILE A 101 1.80 -16.54 0.69
CA ILE A 101 1.73 -15.53 -0.36
C ILE A 101 2.19 -16.05 -1.73
N ASP A 102 2.63 -17.30 -1.82
CA ASP A 102 3.37 -17.80 -2.97
C ASP A 102 2.51 -17.76 -4.24
N LYS A 103 1.21 -18.06 -4.12
CA LYS A 103 0.25 -18.00 -5.24
C LYS A 103 -0.04 -16.59 -5.74
N TYR A 104 0.35 -15.56 -5.00
CA TYR A 104 0.18 -14.15 -5.39
C TYR A 104 1.49 -13.50 -5.83
N TYR A 105 2.61 -14.23 -5.79
CA TYR A 105 3.89 -13.67 -6.15
C TYR A 105 3.90 -13.26 -7.62
N LYS A 106 4.29 -12.01 -7.86
CA LYS A 106 4.69 -11.50 -9.16
C LYS A 106 5.99 -10.77 -8.97
N LYS A 107 7.00 -11.02 -9.81
CA LYS A 107 8.25 -10.26 -9.74
C LYS A 107 7.98 -8.76 -9.99
N GLY A 108 8.36 -7.90 -9.04
CA GLY A 108 8.27 -6.45 -9.19
C GLY A 108 9.39 -5.88 -10.05
N SER A 109 9.21 -4.67 -10.60
CA SER A 109 10.21 -4.00 -11.44
C SER A 109 11.01 -2.93 -10.71
N PHE A 110 12.14 -2.51 -11.29
CA PHE A 110 12.92 -1.40 -10.76
C PHE A 110 12.11 -0.10 -10.72
N GLU A 111 11.32 0.17 -11.76
CA GLU A 111 10.47 1.36 -11.90
C GLU A 111 9.36 1.37 -10.84
N GLU A 112 8.73 0.21 -10.58
CA GLU A 112 7.74 0.09 -9.52
C GLU A 112 8.36 0.39 -8.15
N LEU A 113 9.57 -0.12 -7.88
CA LEU A 113 10.28 0.16 -6.64
C LEU A 113 10.69 1.64 -6.54
N GLU A 114 11.16 2.24 -7.63
CA GLU A 114 11.53 3.65 -7.68
C GLU A 114 10.33 4.55 -7.42
N GLU A 115 9.18 4.27 -8.05
CA GLU A 115 7.94 5.00 -7.79
C GLU A 115 7.49 4.83 -6.34
N LEU A 116 7.47 3.59 -5.82
CA LEU A 116 7.11 3.28 -4.44
C LEU A 116 7.92 4.09 -3.43
N LEU A 117 9.25 4.14 -3.60
CA LEU A 117 10.15 4.82 -2.67
C LEU A 117 10.07 6.35 -2.76
N ASN A 118 9.74 6.88 -3.93
CA ASN A 118 9.75 8.32 -4.19
C ASN A 118 8.36 8.97 -4.14
N TYR A 119 7.29 8.19 -4.03
CA TYR A 119 5.94 8.74 -3.94
C TYR A 119 5.75 9.61 -2.69
N ILE A 120 5.17 10.80 -2.89
CA ILE A 120 4.88 11.76 -1.84
C ILE A 120 3.37 11.92 -1.71
N TRP A 121 2.82 11.56 -0.56
CA TRP A 121 1.41 11.78 -0.27
C TRP A 121 1.17 13.28 -0.06
N ASN A 122 0.46 13.88 -1.01
CA ASN A 122 0.19 15.31 -1.00
C ASN A 122 -1.13 15.63 -0.28
N GLU A 123 -1.05 16.45 0.77
CA GLU A 123 -2.23 16.86 1.56
C GLU A 123 -3.32 17.55 0.73
N LYS A 124 -2.96 18.34 -0.29
CA LYS A 124 -3.95 18.99 -1.16
C LYS A 124 -4.67 17.96 -2.02
N ASN A 125 -3.99 16.90 -2.46
CA ASN A 125 -4.61 15.84 -3.23
C ASN A 125 -5.54 14.99 -2.34
N LEU A 126 -5.16 14.71 -1.10
CA LEU A 126 -6.03 14.06 -0.13
C LEU A 126 -7.30 14.87 0.13
N LYS A 127 -7.16 16.19 0.35
CA LYS A 127 -8.31 17.10 0.49
C LYS A 127 -9.21 17.08 -0.75
N LYS A 128 -8.65 17.13 -1.97
CA LYS A 128 -9.44 17.02 -3.21
C LYS A 128 -10.28 15.73 -3.28
N VAL A 129 -9.74 14.61 -2.81
CA VAL A 129 -10.49 13.33 -2.78
C VAL A 129 -11.66 13.44 -1.79
N ILE A 130 -11.43 14.00 -0.61
CA ILE A 130 -12.48 14.22 0.41
C ILE A 130 -13.55 15.21 -0.09
N ASP A 131 -13.14 16.28 -0.76
CA ASP A 131 -14.04 17.32 -1.32
C ASP A 131 -14.96 16.77 -2.42
N LYS A 132 -14.56 15.67 -3.09
CA LYS A 132 -15.43 14.89 -3.99
C LYS A 132 -16.47 14.04 -3.25
N GLY A 133 -16.48 14.05 -1.91
CA GLY A 133 -17.36 13.22 -1.07
C GLY A 133 -16.87 11.79 -0.85
N ILE A 134 -15.63 11.47 -1.25
CA ILE A 134 -15.06 10.12 -1.17
C ILE A 134 -14.51 9.87 0.23
N LYS A 135 -14.95 8.79 0.87
CA LYS A 135 -14.44 8.39 2.18
C LYS A 135 -13.10 7.68 2.04
N ILE A 136 -12.11 8.07 2.84
CA ILE A 136 -10.80 7.40 2.89
C ILE A 136 -10.70 6.59 4.19
N GLU A 137 -10.36 5.32 4.07
CA GLU A 137 -9.99 4.44 5.18
C GLU A 137 -8.54 3.99 5.02
N VAL A 138 -7.77 4.04 6.10
CA VAL A 138 -6.36 3.62 6.10
C VAL A 138 -6.16 2.56 7.17
N PHE A 139 -5.62 1.41 6.79
CA PHE A 139 -5.36 0.28 7.68
C PHE A 139 -3.86 0.11 7.85
N LEU A 140 -3.37 0.05 9.09
CA LEU A 140 -1.93 0.02 9.40
C LEU A 140 -1.63 -1.04 10.47
N GLY A 141 -0.58 -1.84 10.24
CA GLY A 141 0.01 -2.72 11.23
C GLY A 141 1.06 -2.01 12.09
N GLY A 142 0.97 -2.14 13.41
CA GLY A 142 1.90 -1.50 14.35
C GLY A 142 3.30 -2.13 14.39
N LYS A 143 3.45 -3.37 13.91
CA LYS A 143 4.72 -4.11 13.81
C LYS A 143 5.19 -4.24 12.35
N ASP A 144 4.77 -3.32 11.50
CA ASP A 144 5.16 -3.27 10.09
C ASP A 144 6.68 -3.02 9.96
N LEU A 145 7.36 -3.88 9.19
CA LEU A 145 8.81 -3.79 8.93
C LEU A 145 9.15 -3.09 7.60
N ILE A 146 8.15 -2.72 6.81
CA ILE A 146 8.29 -2.08 5.51
C ILE A 146 8.18 -0.57 5.64
N VAL A 147 7.17 -0.09 6.37
CA VAL A 147 6.91 1.34 6.56
C VAL A 147 6.89 1.73 8.03
N ASP A 148 7.17 3.00 8.30
CA ASP A 148 6.91 3.57 9.63
C ASP A 148 5.42 3.86 9.79
N SER A 149 4.69 2.85 10.26
CA SER A 149 3.24 2.93 10.44
C SER A 149 2.80 3.99 11.45
N LEU A 150 3.64 4.35 12.42
CA LEU A 150 3.27 5.39 13.39
C LEU A 150 3.26 6.76 12.70
N THR A 151 4.30 7.05 11.93
CA THR A 151 4.39 8.29 11.16
C THR A 151 3.33 8.35 10.06
N ALA A 152 3.06 7.23 9.37
CA ALA A 152 1.97 7.15 8.40
C ALA A 152 0.60 7.42 9.06
N LYS A 153 0.33 6.82 10.22
CA LYS A 153 -0.91 7.06 11.00
C LYS A 153 -1.07 8.54 11.34
N ASP A 154 -0.01 9.18 11.83
CA ASP A 154 -0.06 10.59 12.24
C ASP A 154 -0.29 11.54 11.06
N PHE A 155 0.17 11.17 9.87
CA PHE A 155 -0.13 11.90 8.64
C PHE A 155 -1.59 11.69 8.20
N PHE A 156 -2.03 10.43 8.07
CA PHE A 156 -3.34 10.10 7.48
C PHE A 156 -4.54 10.41 8.38
N LYS A 157 -4.38 10.47 9.71
CA LYS A 157 -5.49 10.75 10.66
C LYS A 157 -6.21 12.07 10.42
N ASN A 158 -5.56 13.01 9.73
CA ASN A 158 -6.15 14.32 9.39
C ASN A 158 -7.07 14.25 8.15
N TYR A 159 -7.06 13.14 7.42
CA TYR A 159 -7.67 13.00 6.08
C TYR A 159 -8.52 11.73 5.91
N SER A 160 -8.53 10.85 6.91
CA SER A 160 -9.11 9.52 6.79
C SER A 160 -9.50 8.95 8.14
N THR A 161 -10.36 7.93 8.11
CA THR A 161 -10.53 7.04 9.26
C THR A 161 -9.36 6.06 9.28
N VAL A 162 -8.53 6.11 10.32
CA VAL A 162 -7.34 5.26 10.44
C VAL A 162 -7.59 4.12 11.43
N TYR A 163 -7.42 2.88 10.95
CA TYR A 163 -7.42 1.66 11.74
C TYR A 163 -5.98 1.23 12.00
N TYR A 164 -5.56 1.30 13.27
CA TYR A 164 -4.18 0.95 13.67
C TYR A 164 -4.17 -0.28 14.56
N PHE A 165 -3.61 -1.37 14.07
CA PHE A 165 -3.57 -2.67 14.74
C PHE A 165 -2.22 -2.91 15.40
N LYS A 166 -2.17 -2.86 16.73
CA LYS A 166 -0.90 -2.89 17.50
C LYS A 166 -0.01 -4.10 17.20
N ASP A 167 -0.62 -5.27 16.96
CA ASP A 167 0.12 -6.54 16.84
C ASP A 167 0.28 -7.07 15.42
N LYS A 168 -0.21 -6.32 14.42
CA LYS A 168 -0.26 -6.72 13.02
C LYS A 168 0.91 -6.11 12.23
N GLY A 169 1.26 -6.76 11.12
CA GLY A 169 2.38 -6.36 10.25
C GLY A 169 1.93 -5.70 8.95
N HIS A 170 2.76 -5.78 7.91
CA HIS A 170 2.44 -5.17 6.62
C HIS A 170 1.21 -5.81 5.96
N LEU A 171 1.06 -7.14 6.06
CA LEU A 171 -0.10 -7.87 5.54
C LEU A 171 -1.36 -7.76 6.42
N LEU A 172 -1.40 -6.86 7.41
CA LEU A 172 -2.42 -6.81 8.46
C LEU A 172 -2.54 -8.18 9.14
#